data_AF-A0A955BTV2-F1
#
_entry.id   AF-A0A955BTV2-F1
#
_cell.length_a   1.000
_cell.length_b   1.000
_cell.length_c   1.000
_cell.angle_alpha   90.00
_cell.angle_beta   90.00
_cell.angle_gamma   90.00
#
_symmetry.space_group_name_H-M   'P 1'
#
loop_
_entity.id
_entity.type
_entity.pdbx_description
1 polymer ?
#
loop_
_entity_poly.entity_id
_entity_poly.type
_entity_poly.pdbx_seq_one_letter_code
_entity_poly.pdbx_strand_id
1 'polypeptide(L)'
;MPSADMKNLVATLTPRQREVLRLISLGCTVAEIADILGTATSTIDNHRTALMRHLGIGKSVLLTRIAIKYRVSKVDETLTLSEKRKRGRGKDGWN
;
A
#
# COMPACT_ATOMS: atom_id res chain seq x y z
N MET A 1 19.96 -4.50 15.10
CA MET A 1 18.99 -4.05 14.06
C MET A 1 18.92 -5.11 12.98
N PRO A 2 17.81 -5.86 12.84
CA PRO A 2 17.68 -6.99 11.92
C PRO A 2 17.48 -6.48 10.48
N SER A 3 18.54 -5.99 9.84
CA SER A 3 18.46 -5.44 8.49
C SER A 3 18.31 -6.51 7.40
N ALA A 4 18.76 -7.75 7.67
CA ALA A 4 18.66 -8.87 6.73
C ALA A 4 17.24 -9.45 6.67
N ASP A 5 16.57 -9.57 7.83
CA ASP A 5 15.24 -10.19 7.92
C ASP A 5 14.17 -9.37 7.21
N MET A 6 14.21 -8.03 7.34
CA MET A 6 13.20 -7.16 6.74
C MET A 6 13.20 -7.23 5.20
N LYS A 7 14.36 -7.39 4.56
CA LYS A 7 14.43 -7.58 3.09
C LYS A 7 13.73 -8.86 2.67
N ASN A 8 13.94 -9.94 3.42
CA ASN A 8 13.31 -11.24 3.16
C ASN A 8 11.80 -11.19 3.43
N LEU A 9 11.37 -10.54 4.50
CA LEU A 9 9.94 -10.33 4.81
C LEU A 9 9.22 -9.55 3.70
N VAL A 10 9.86 -8.53 3.13
CA VAL A 10 9.33 -7.78 1.98
C VAL A 10 9.30 -8.65 0.71
N ALA A 11 10.32 -9.50 0.51
CA ALA A 11 10.38 -10.41 -0.64
C ALA A 11 9.28 -11.49 -0.60
N THR A 12 8.86 -11.94 0.60
CA THR A 12 7.82 -12.96 0.80
C THR A 12 6.40 -12.40 0.82
N LEU A 13 6.21 -11.09 0.64
CA LEU A 13 4.88 -10.50 0.51
C LEU A 13 4.14 -11.11 -0.68
N THR A 14 2.86 -11.43 -0.45
CA THR A 14 1.97 -11.88 -1.53
C THR A 14 1.78 -10.76 -2.56
N PRO A 15 1.42 -11.08 -3.82
CA PRO A 15 1.20 -10.08 -4.86
C PRO A 15 0.24 -8.95 -4.42
N ARG A 16 -0.86 -9.31 -3.75
CA ARG A 16 -1.85 -8.34 -3.26
C ARG A 16 -1.29 -7.47 -2.13
N GLN A 17 -0.54 -8.04 -1.20
CA GLN A 17 0.13 -7.25 -0.14
C GLN A 17 1.15 -6.27 -0.71
N ARG A 18 1.88 -6.68 -1.76
CA ARG A 18 2.84 -5.82 -2.47
C ARG A 18 2.14 -4.66 -3.18
N GLU A 19 1.02 -4.91 -3.86
CA GLU A 19 0.20 -3.87 -4.47
C GLU A 19 -0.33 -2.87 -3.44
N VAL A 20 -0.87 -3.36 -2.32
CA VAL A 20 -1.35 -2.52 -1.22
C VAL A 20 -0.20 -1.68 -0.64
N LEU A 21 0.97 -2.28 -0.40
CA LEU A 21 2.16 -1.57 0.09
C LEU A 21 2.62 -0.47 -0.88
N ARG A 22 2.60 -0.75 -2.20
CA ARG A 22 2.90 0.23 -3.25
C ARG A 22 1.90 1.37 -3.26
N LEU A 23 0.59 1.10 -3.21
CA LEU A 23 -0.40 2.18 -3.25
C LEU A 23 -0.38 3.04 -1.97
N ILE A 24 -0.05 2.44 -0.81
CA ILE A 24 0.22 3.17 0.43
C ILE A 24 1.43 4.09 0.27
N SER A 25 2.50 3.65 -0.37
CA SER A 25 3.68 4.51 -0.58
C SER A 25 3.43 5.65 -1.56
N LEU A 26 2.46 5.49 -2.47
CA LEU A 26 1.94 6.53 -3.34
C LEU A 26 0.93 7.48 -2.65
N GLY A 27 0.70 7.30 -1.34
CA GLY A 27 -0.16 8.17 -0.54
C GLY A 27 -1.66 7.87 -0.63
N CYS A 28 -2.06 6.71 -1.16
CA CYS A 28 -3.47 6.34 -1.24
C CYS A 28 -4.02 5.91 0.12
N THR A 29 -5.26 6.32 0.40
CA THR A 29 -6.06 5.85 1.54
C THR A 29 -6.61 4.44 1.30
N VAL A 30 -7.07 3.77 2.36
CA VAL A 30 -7.68 2.42 2.25
C VAL A 30 -8.88 2.42 1.29
N ALA A 31 -9.67 3.49 1.29
CA ALA A 31 -10.80 3.66 0.38
C ALA A 31 -10.35 3.80 -1.08
N GLU A 32 -9.38 4.66 -1.35
CA GLU A 32 -8.84 4.84 -2.70
C GLU A 32 -8.18 3.56 -3.24
N ILE A 33 -7.49 2.81 -2.38
CA ILE A 33 -6.89 1.52 -2.75
C ILE A 33 -7.98 0.51 -3.11
N ALA A 34 -9.07 0.48 -2.34
CA ALA A 34 -10.21 -0.38 -2.61
C ALA A 34 -10.84 -0.06 -3.97
N ASP A 35 -11.02 1.23 -4.29
CA ASP A 35 -11.52 1.69 -5.59
C ASP A 35 -10.57 1.32 -6.75
N ILE A 36 -9.27 1.50 -6.55
CA ILE A 36 -8.23 1.19 -7.55
C ILE A 36 -8.21 -0.33 -7.87
N LEU A 37 -8.26 -1.15 -6.82
CA LEU A 37 -8.16 -2.61 -6.92
C LEU A 37 -9.52 -3.29 -7.18
N GLY A 38 -10.63 -2.56 -7.10
CA GLY A 38 -11.98 -3.10 -7.29
C GLY A 38 -12.40 -4.08 -6.20
N THR A 39 -12.05 -3.79 -4.95
CA THR A 39 -12.32 -4.65 -3.78
C THR A 39 -13.01 -3.86 -2.68
N ALA A 40 -13.55 -4.53 -1.67
CA ALA A 40 -14.14 -3.84 -0.52
C ALA A 40 -13.07 -3.16 0.34
N THR A 41 -13.42 -2.03 0.96
CA THR A 41 -12.56 -1.31 1.91
C THR A 41 -12.11 -2.19 3.08
N SER A 42 -13.00 -3.05 3.59
CA SER A 42 -12.70 -4.03 4.64
C SER A 42 -11.65 -5.06 4.21
N THR A 43 -11.67 -5.48 2.94
CA THR A 43 -10.67 -6.40 2.39
C THR A 43 -9.29 -5.76 2.33
N ILE A 44 -9.22 -4.49 1.90
CA ILE A 44 -7.96 -3.74 1.91
C ILE A 44 -7.45 -3.50 3.33
N ASP A 45 -8.34 -3.19 4.27
CA ASP A 45 -7.97 -3.02 5.67
C ASP A 45 -7.42 -4.31 6.28
N ASN A 46 -8.03 -5.45 5.98
CA ASN A 46 -7.52 -6.78 6.34
C ASN A 46 -6.13 -7.04 5.73
N HIS A 47 -5.93 -6.74 4.44
CA HIS A 47 -4.62 -6.87 3.80
C HIS A 47 -3.57 -5.96 4.43
N ARG A 48 -3.93 -4.72 4.76
CA ARG A 48 -3.04 -3.76 5.43
C ARG A 48 -2.67 -4.22 6.83
N THR A 49 -3.63 -4.72 7.60
CA THR A 49 -3.39 -5.26 8.95
C THR A 49 -2.51 -6.50 8.91
N ALA A 50 -2.77 -7.42 7.97
CA ALA A 50 -1.93 -8.59 7.75
C ALA A 50 -0.50 -8.21 7.32
N LEU A 51 -0.36 -7.22 6.42
CA LEU A 51 0.92 -6.67 5.99
C LEU A 51 1.70 -6.05 7.18
N MET A 52 1.03 -5.25 8.01
CA MET A 52 1.60 -4.65 9.21
C MET A 52 2.06 -5.72 10.20
N ARG A 53 1.26 -6.76 10.42
CA ARG A 53 1.62 -7.89 11.28
C ARG A 53 2.82 -8.67 10.72
N HIS A 54 2.82 -8.96 9.42
CA HIS A 54 3.91 -9.68 8.74
C HIS A 54 5.24 -8.95 8.83
N LEU A 55 5.22 -7.62 8.72
CA LEU A 55 6.41 -6.77 8.81
C LEU A 55 6.75 -6.34 10.25
N GLY A 56 5.90 -6.64 11.24
CA GLY A 56 6.09 -6.21 12.63
C GLY A 56 5.97 -4.70 12.85
N ILE A 57 5.07 -4.03 12.12
CA ILE A 57 4.96 -2.57 12.06
C ILE A 57 3.63 -2.09 12.61
N GLY A 58 3.66 -1.11 13.51
CA GLY A 58 2.45 -0.48 14.07
C GLY A 58 1.99 0.82 13.40
N LYS A 59 2.76 1.38 12.45
CA LYS A 59 2.46 2.69 11.83
C LYS A 59 2.50 2.64 10.30
N SER A 60 1.50 3.21 9.65
CA SER A 60 1.42 3.29 8.18
C SER A 60 2.56 4.04 7.54
N VAL A 61 3.06 5.11 8.17
CA VAL A 61 4.20 5.89 7.67
C VAL A 61 5.46 5.02 7.55
N LEU A 62 5.62 4.02 8.42
CA LEU A 62 6.75 3.08 8.34
C LEU A 62 6.61 2.14 7.13
N LEU A 63 5.38 1.79 6.73
CA LEU A 63 5.14 1.03 5.48
C LEU A 63 5.65 1.82 4.27
N THR A 64 5.32 3.11 4.18
CA THR A 64 5.83 3.99 3.11
C THR A 64 7.36 4.00 3.05
N ARG A 65 8.02 4.16 4.20
CA ARG A 65 9.50 4.14 4.26
C ARG A 65 10.09 2.82 3.79
N ILE A 66 9.46 1.70 4.14
CA ILE A 66 9.91 0.35 3.75
C ILE A 66 9.67 0.10 2.26
N ALA A 67 8.54 0.51 1.72
CA ALA A 67 8.25 0.40 0.31
C ALA A 67 9.34 1.06 -0.55
N ILE A 68 9.77 2.26 -0.16
CA ILE A 68 10.87 2.99 -0.82
C ILE A 68 12.22 2.29 -0.57
N LYS A 69 12.54 2.00 0.70
CA LYS A 69 13.83 1.41 1.09
C LYS A 69 14.12 0.09 0.38
N TYR A 70 13.10 -0.75 0.19
CA TYR A 70 13.21 -2.07 -0.44
C TYR A 70 12.74 -2.08 -1.90
N ARG A 71 12.55 -0.90 -2.52
CA ARG A 71 12.21 -0.74 -3.94
C ARG A 71 10.93 -1.46 -4.37
N VAL A 72 9.94 -1.51 -3.49
CA VAL A 72 8.57 -1.93 -3.83
C VAL A 72 7.90 -0.87 -4.71
N SER A 73 8.20 0.41 -4.46
CA SER A 73 7.85 1.53 -5.33
C SER A 73 9.07 2.41 -5.55
N LYS A 74 9.09 3.16 -6.66
CA LYS A 74 10.10 4.22 -6.84
C LYS A 74 9.66 5.50 -6.12
N VAL A 75 10.61 6.40 -5.86
CA VAL A 75 10.32 7.69 -5.21
C VAL A 75 9.59 8.64 -6.18
N ASP A 76 9.92 8.55 -7.46
CA ASP A 76 9.31 9.27 -8.57
C ASP A 76 8.04 8.60 -9.12
N GLU A 77 7.66 7.46 -8.55
CA GLU A 77 6.51 6.73 -9.04
C GLU A 77 5.21 7.48 -8.75
N THR A 78 4.32 7.50 -9.73
CA THR A 78 2.98 8.07 -9.60
C THR A 78 1.93 7.07 -10.06
N LEU A 79 0.70 7.26 -9.59
CA LEU A 79 -0.43 6.48 -10.08
C LEU A 79 -0.58 6.63 -11.60
N THR A 80 -0.82 5.50 -12.27
CA THR A 80 -1.18 5.46 -13.69
C THR A 80 -2.47 6.24 -13.95
N LEU A 81 -2.72 6.62 -15.20
CA LEU A 81 -3.97 7.31 -15.58
C LEU A 81 -5.21 6.47 -15.21
N SER A 82 -5.14 5.15 -15.37
CA SER A 82 -6.21 4.23 -14.99
C SER A 82 -6.46 4.20 -13.50
N GLU A 83 -5.41 4.18 -12.67
CA GLU A 83 -5.51 4.24 -11.22
C GLU A 83 -6.05 5.61 -10.76
N LYS A 84 -5.57 6.72 -11.35
CA LYS A 84 -6.08 8.07 -11.07
C LYS A 84 -7.57 8.21 -11.37
N ARG A 85 -8.03 7.64 -12.50
CA ARG A 85 -9.46 7.62 -12.87
C ARG A 85 -10.31 6.82 -11.88
N LYS A 86 -9.77 5.72 -11.35
CA LYS A 86 -10.46 4.90 -10.35
C LYS A 86 -10.48 5.55 -8.97
N ARG A 87 -9.38 6.21 -8.58
CA ARG A 87 -9.22 6.93 -7.30
C ARG A 87 -10.30 7.98 -7.06
N GLY A 88 -10.82 8.58 -8.14
CA GLY A 88 -11.84 9.64 -8.08
C GLY A 88 -13.29 9.16 -8.01
N ARG A 89 -13.59 7.86 -8.02
CA ARG A 89 -14.99 7.41 -7.96
C ARG A 89 -15.65 7.60 -6.58
N GLY A 90 -14.87 7.81 -5.52
CA GLY A 90 -15.37 7.78 -4.14
C GLY A 90 -15.44 9.11 -3.40
N LYS A 91 -14.92 10.23 -3.93
CA LYS A 91 -14.89 11.52 -3.21
C LYS A 91 -15.01 12.74 -4.12
N ASP A 92 -16.20 12.92 -4.68
CA ASP A 92 -16.74 14.22 -5.07
C ASP A 92 -17.72 14.67 -3.98
N GLY A 93 -17.29 14.61 -2.72
CA GLY A 93 -18.05 15.14 -1.59
C GLY A 93 -17.67 16.59 -1.39
N TRP A 94 -18.53 17.52 -1.82
CA TRP A 94 -18.50 18.89 -1.31
C TRP A 94 -18.46 18.86 0.23
N ASN A 95 -17.40 19.42 0.79
CA ASN A 95 -17.38 19.91 2.16
C ASN A 95 -17.12 21.41 2.11
#